data_AF-A0A7G9SD34-F1
#
_entry.id   AF-A0A7G9SD34-F1
#
_cell.length_a   1.000
_cell.length_b   1.000
_cell.length_c   1.000
_cell.angle_alpha   90.00
_cell.angle_beta   90.00
_cell.angle_gamma   90.00
#
_symmetry.space_group_name_H-M   'P 1'
#
loop_
_entity.id
_entity.type
_entity.pdbx_description
1 polymer ?
#
loop_
_entity_poly.entity_id
_entity_poly.type
_entity_poly.pdbx_seq_one_letter_code
_entity_poly.pdbx_strand_id
1 'polypeptide(L)'
;MILEKRDAIAGVSASEIAELERLHNAVGNSIALHKYMGYGLPTKRGRGLDWTLGEDAVKLGQRSGYDYALFMYAEDNFASTGRVALQVLGIAGCFVGFCAPNVGGGGQFAYASLVDLRTGKVVWFNIVQAGSQIAGIKMGDIRTEAGAAQLVDRLLDRMKPGKAVRAAQKNKS
;
A
#
# COMPACT_ATOMS: atom_id res chain seq x y z
N MET A 1 2.95 18.62 -2.10
CA MET A 1 2.13 18.68 -3.33
C MET A 1 1.44 17.33 -3.51
N ILE A 2 0.16 17.33 -3.90
CA ILE A 2 -0.54 16.14 -4.38
C ILE A 2 -0.61 16.26 -5.90
N LEU A 3 -0.28 15.19 -6.65
CA LEU A 3 -0.42 15.19 -8.10
C LEU A 3 -1.87 14.86 -8.47
N GLU A 4 -2.63 15.85 -8.93
CA GLU A 4 -3.95 15.60 -9.55
C GLU A 4 -3.82 15.02 -10.96
N LYS A 5 -2.75 15.40 -11.66
CA LYS A 5 -2.39 14.93 -13.01
C LYS A 5 -0.90 14.64 -13.09
N ARG A 6 -0.53 13.73 -13.99
CA ARG A 6 0.87 13.27 -14.16
C ARG A 6 1.79 14.33 -14.79
N ASP A 7 1.24 15.38 -15.38
CA ASP A 7 1.97 16.52 -15.95
C ASP A 7 2.06 17.71 -15.00
N ALA A 8 1.61 17.57 -13.75
CA ALA A 8 1.57 18.66 -12.79
C ALA A 8 2.95 19.12 -12.27
N ILE A 9 3.99 18.30 -12.42
CA ILE A 9 5.36 18.66 -12.00
C ILE A 9 6.06 19.34 -13.16
N ALA A 10 6.34 20.64 -13.00
CA ALA A 10 7.07 21.43 -13.98
C ALA A 10 8.40 20.75 -14.35
N GLY A 11 8.65 20.63 -15.64
CA GLY A 11 9.89 20.04 -16.15
C GLY A 11 9.97 18.52 -16.00
N VAL A 12 8.90 17.80 -15.66
CA VAL A 12 8.80 16.32 -15.66
C VAL A 12 7.61 15.89 -16.52
N SER A 13 7.82 14.94 -17.43
CA SER A 13 6.76 14.48 -18.33
C SER A 13 5.80 13.50 -17.67
N ALA A 14 4.56 13.45 -18.16
CA ALA A 14 3.56 12.50 -17.68
C ALA A 14 3.99 11.03 -17.86
N SER A 15 4.77 10.72 -18.91
CA SER A 15 5.32 9.39 -19.13
C SER A 15 6.36 9.01 -18.08
N GLU A 16 7.21 9.95 -17.65
CA GLU A 16 8.21 9.69 -16.61
C GLU A 16 7.56 9.41 -15.26
N ILE A 17 6.50 10.15 -14.93
CA ILE A 17 5.69 9.85 -13.73
C ILE A 17 5.02 8.48 -13.85
N ALA A 18 4.46 8.14 -15.01
CA ALA A 18 3.82 6.84 -15.21
C ALA A 18 4.80 5.66 -15.11
N GLU A 19 6.01 5.78 -15.66
CA GLU A 19 7.05 4.75 -15.52
C GLU A 19 7.48 4.60 -14.05
N LEU A 20 7.66 5.70 -13.33
CA LEU A 20 8.01 5.65 -11.91
C LEU A 20 6.89 5.03 -11.06
N GLU A 21 5.62 5.31 -11.37
CA GLU A 21 4.47 4.67 -10.72
C GLU A 21 4.45 3.15 -10.96
N ARG A 22 4.74 2.69 -12.19
CA ARG A 22 4.81 1.26 -12.52
C ARG A 22 5.98 0.57 -11.81
N LEU A 23 7.15 1.20 -11.82
CA LEU A 23 8.32 0.70 -11.08
C LEU A 23 8.02 0.64 -9.59
N HIS A 24 7.39 1.68 -9.05
CA HIS A 24 6.95 1.70 -7.65
C HIS A 24 5.96 0.57 -7.37
N ASN A 25 5.00 0.30 -8.26
CA ASN A 25 4.05 -0.79 -8.08
C ASN A 25 4.75 -2.16 -8.01
N ALA A 26 5.73 -2.43 -8.89
CA ALA A 26 6.49 -3.67 -8.86
C ALA A 26 7.33 -3.82 -7.57
N VAL A 27 8.00 -2.74 -7.14
CA VAL A 27 8.77 -2.72 -5.89
C VAL A 27 7.85 -2.87 -4.68
N GLY A 28 6.74 -2.13 -4.63
CA GLY A 28 5.76 -2.16 -3.55
C GLY A 28 5.12 -3.53 -3.36
N ASN A 29 4.71 -4.19 -4.45
CA ASN A 29 4.21 -5.56 -4.42
C ASN A 29 5.28 -6.55 -3.93
N SER A 30 6.54 -6.35 -4.35
CA SER A 30 7.66 -7.16 -3.85
C SER A 30 7.89 -6.97 -2.35
N ILE A 31 7.80 -5.75 -1.83
CA ILE A 31 7.89 -5.47 -0.39
C ILE A 31 6.75 -6.16 0.34
N ALA A 32 5.51 -5.98 -0.11
CA ALA A 32 4.33 -6.56 0.53
C ALA A 32 4.46 -8.09 0.62
N LEU A 33 4.80 -8.74 -0.49
CA LEU A 33 4.94 -10.19 -0.58
C LEU A 33 6.04 -10.72 0.37
N HIS A 34 7.25 -10.17 0.25
CA HIS A 34 8.44 -10.75 0.89
C HIS A 34 8.69 -10.26 2.32
N LYS A 35 8.11 -9.13 2.73
CA LYS A 35 8.28 -8.56 4.07
C LYS A 35 7.04 -8.71 4.95
N TYR A 36 5.84 -8.67 4.38
CA TYR A 36 4.59 -8.64 5.16
C TYR A 36 3.74 -9.90 5.02
N MET A 37 3.74 -10.57 3.86
CA MET A 37 2.88 -11.74 3.59
C MET A 37 3.53 -13.10 3.84
N GLY A 38 4.69 -13.14 4.50
CA GLY A 38 5.33 -14.39 4.93
C GLY A 38 6.14 -15.13 3.86
N TYR A 39 6.20 -14.63 2.61
CA TYR A 39 7.05 -15.17 1.54
C TYR A 39 8.48 -14.63 1.65
N GLY A 40 9.10 -14.80 2.81
CA GLY A 40 10.42 -14.25 3.09
C GLY A 40 11.48 -14.77 2.11
N LEU A 41 12.46 -13.93 1.77
CA LEU A 41 13.62 -14.31 0.96
C LEU A 41 14.67 -14.99 1.85
N PRO A 42 14.81 -16.34 1.84
CA PRO A 42 15.61 -17.05 2.85
C PRO A 42 17.07 -16.65 2.80
N THR A 43 17.60 -16.44 1.59
CA THR A 43 18.97 -16.00 1.35
C THR A 43 19.23 -14.57 1.83
N LYS A 44 18.21 -13.76 2.11
CA LYS A 44 18.34 -12.36 2.54
C LYS A 44 17.95 -12.15 4.02
N ARG A 45 17.67 -13.23 4.75
CA ARG A 45 17.31 -13.19 6.17
C ARG A 45 18.42 -12.48 6.97
N GLY A 46 18.03 -11.49 7.78
CA GLY A 46 18.96 -10.73 8.63
C GLY A 46 19.86 -9.72 7.90
N ARG A 47 19.85 -9.64 6.57
CA ARG A 47 20.69 -8.70 5.80
C ARG A 47 20.03 -7.34 5.54
N GLY A 48 18.75 -7.21 5.88
CA GLY A 48 17.92 -6.13 5.35
C GLY A 48 17.64 -6.31 3.86
N LEU A 49 16.57 -5.70 3.37
CA LEU A 49 16.32 -5.56 1.94
C LEU A 49 16.35 -4.06 1.65
N ASP A 50 17.35 -3.64 0.89
CA ASP A 50 17.49 -2.27 0.40
C ASP A 50 16.53 -2.06 -0.77
N TRP A 51 15.26 -1.86 -0.47
CA TRP A 51 14.26 -1.55 -1.48
C TRP A 51 14.48 -0.16 -2.05
N THR A 52 14.54 -0.05 -3.37
CA THR A 52 14.86 1.21 -4.06
C THR A 52 14.14 1.31 -5.40
N LEU A 53 13.79 2.55 -5.77
CA LEU A 53 13.37 2.94 -7.11
C LEU A 53 14.56 3.38 -7.99
N GLY A 54 15.77 3.38 -7.42
CA GLY A 54 17.01 3.64 -8.14
C GLY A 54 17.13 5.07 -8.64
N GLU A 55 17.89 5.23 -9.72
CA GLU A 55 18.26 6.52 -10.29
C GLU A 55 17.07 7.33 -10.82
N ASP A 56 15.98 6.69 -11.22
CA ASP A 56 14.83 7.40 -11.78
C ASP A 56 14.08 8.21 -10.72
N ALA A 57 14.00 7.69 -9.49
CA ALA A 57 13.53 8.48 -8.34
C ALA A 57 14.50 9.63 -8.01
N VAL A 58 15.80 9.42 -8.17
CA VAL A 58 16.81 10.48 -7.95
C VAL A 58 16.67 11.61 -8.98
N LYS A 59 16.51 11.27 -10.25
CA LYS A 59 16.26 12.24 -11.33
C LYS A 59 14.98 13.03 -11.09
N LEU A 60 13.93 12.39 -10.57
CA LEU A 60 12.71 13.09 -10.19
C LEU A 60 12.99 14.13 -9.09
N GLY A 61 13.70 13.76 -8.02
CA GLY A 61 14.09 14.68 -6.95
C GLY A 61 14.89 15.87 -7.47
N GLN A 62 15.89 15.62 -8.33
CA GLN A 62 16.74 16.66 -8.92
C GLN A 62 15.95 17.66 -9.77
N ARG A 63 14.97 17.21 -10.56
CA ARG A 63 14.18 18.07 -11.45
C ARG A 63 13.05 18.79 -10.73
N SER A 64 12.40 18.13 -9.78
CA SER A 64 11.25 18.68 -9.06
C SER A 64 11.63 19.50 -7.84
N GLY A 65 12.83 19.30 -7.29
CA GLY A 65 13.28 19.88 -6.02
C GLY A 65 12.67 19.22 -4.78
N TYR A 66 11.92 18.12 -4.92
CA TYR A 66 11.35 17.40 -3.78
C TYR A 66 12.36 16.46 -3.12
N ASP A 67 12.34 16.42 -1.78
CA ASP A 67 13.17 15.49 -1.00
C ASP A 67 12.58 14.08 -0.90
N TYR A 68 11.24 13.98 -0.90
CA TYR A 68 10.52 12.73 -0.71
C TYR A 68 9.30 12.64 -1.64
N ALA A 69 8.98 11.42 -2.06
CA ALA A 69 7.71 11.08 -2.69
C ALA A 69 6.93 10.08 -1.82
N LEU A 70 5.65 10.36 -1.58
CA LEU A 70 4.71 9.42 -0.98
C LEU A 70 3.91 8.76 -2.10
N PHE A 71 3.98 7.44 -2.18
CA PHE A 71 3.18 6.65 -3.09
C PHE A 71 2.11 5.89 -2.30
N MET A 72 0.93 5.76 -2.89
CA MET A 72 -0.19 5.01 -2.33
C MET A 72 -0.78 4.11 -3.40
N TYR A 73 -1.08 2.86 -3.04
CA TYR A 73 -1.76 1.89 -3.87
C TYR A 73 -2.94 1.33 -3.08
N ALA A 74 -4.08 1.18 -3.73
CA ALA A 74 -5.26 0.54 -3.16
C ALA A 74 -5.99 -0.25 -4.25
N GLU A 75 -6.33 -1.49 -3.93
CA GLU A 75 -7.20 -2.33 -4.72
C GLU A 75 -8.31 -2.89 -3.82
N ASP A 76 -9.49 -3.02 -4.40
CA ASP A 76 -10.65 -3.60 -3.74
C ASP A 76 -11.31 -4.58 -4.71
N ASN A 77 -11.38 -5.84 -4.30
CA ASN A 77 -12.18 -6.84 -4.98
C ASN A 77 -13.40 -7.12 -4.13
N PHE A 78 -14.60 -6.72 -4.57
CA PHE A 78 -15.84 -7.08 -3.88
C PHE A 78 -16.28 -8.49 -4.28
N ALA A 79 -16.53 -9.36 -3.30
CA ALA A 79 -17.39 -10.51 -3.54
C ALA A 79 -18.82 -10.01 -3.73
N SER A 80 -19.47 -10.35 -4.86
CA SER A 80 -20.89 -10.03 -5.05
C SER A 80 -21.72 -10.74 -3.98
N THR A 81 -22.90 -10.19 -3.63
CA THR A 81 -23.82 -10.82 -2.67
C THR A 81 -24.11 -12.29 -3.01
N GLY A 82 -24.22 -12.61 -4.31
CA GLY A 82 -24.37 -13.99 -4.78
C GLY A 82 -23.15 -14.88 -4.49
N ARG A 83 -21.93 -14.38 -4.63
CA ARG A 83 -20.70 -15.13 -4.27
C ARG A 83 -20.59 -15.33 -2.76
N VAL A 84 -20.95 -14.33 -1.95
CA VAL A 84 -20.98 -14.47 -0.49
C VAL A 84 -22.01 -15.53 -0.07
N ALA A 85 -23.20 -15.54 -0.67
CA ALA A 85 -24.21 -16.56 -0.41
C ALA A 85 -23.71 -17.97 -0.77
N LEU A 86 -23.04 -18.14 -1.92
CA LEU A 86 -22.44 -19.41 -2.32
C LEU A 86 -21.33 -19.86 -1.35
N GLN A 87 -20.55 -18.94 -0.78
CA GLN A 87 -19.56 -19.27 0.25
C GLN A 87 -20.22 -19.74 1.55
N VAL A 88 -21.25 -19.04 2.02
CA VAL A 88 -22.01 -19.45 3.22
C VAL A 88 -22.64 -20.83 3.00
N LEU A 89 -23.25 -21.07 1.84
CA LEU A 89 -23.82 -22.36 1.47
C LEU A 89 -22.74 -23.45 1.32
N GLY A 90 -21.57 -23.12 0.78
CA GLY A 90 -20.44 -24.05 0.66
C GLY A 90 -19.85 -24.46 2.01
N ILE A 91 -19.74 -23.53 2.96
CA ILE A 91 -19.34 -23.81 4.35
C ILE A 91 -20.44 -24.61 5.07
N ALA A 92 -21.71 -24.26 4.90
CA ALA A 92 -22.82 -25.03 5.45
C ALA A 92 -22.84 -26.47 4.89
N GLY A 93 -22.53 -26.62 3.60
CA GLY A 93 -22.36 -27.90 2.92
C GLY A 93 -21.29 -28.79 3.54
N CYS A 94 -20.23 -28.21 4.11
CA CYS A 94 -19.20 -29.00 4.81
C CYS A 94 -19.77 -29.80 5.99
N PHE A 95 -20.81 -29.28 6.68
CA PHE A 95 -21.45 -30.01 7.78
C PHE A 95 -22.24 -31.24 7.29
N VAL A 96 -22.59 -31.32 6.01
CA VAL A 96 -23.32 -32.43 5.39
C VAL A 96 -22.49 -33.20 4.35
N GLY A 97 -21.16 -33.04 4.38
CA GLY A 97 -20.21 -33.84 3.58
C GLY A 97 -19.90 -33.28 2.18
N PHE A 98 -20.38 -32.08 1.84
CA PHE A 98 -20.03 -31.40 0.59
C PHE A 98 -19.31 -30.08 0.87
N CYS A 99 -17.98 -30.10 0.82
CA CYS A 99 -17.19 -28.87 0.92
C CYS A 99 -16.92 -28.29 -0.46
N ALA A 100 -17.58 -27.20 -0.81
CA ALA A 100 -17.13 -26.38 -1.93
C ALA A 100 -15.87 -25.60 -1.50
N PRO A 101 -14.82 -25.52 -2.33
CA PRO A 101 -13.63 -24.75 -2.00
C PRO A 101 -14.03 -23.30 -1.73
N ASN A 102 -13.54 -22.76 -0.62
CA ASN A 102 -13.75 -21.37 -0.24
C ASN A 102 -12.89 -20.52 -1.18
N VAL A 103 -13.43 -20.20 -2.36
CA VAL A 103 -12.77 -19.30 -3.32
C VAL A 103 -12.83 -17.93 -2.68
N GLY A 104 -11.72 -17.50 -2.07
CA GLY A 104 -11.64 -16.34 -1.17
C GLY A 104 -12.57 -15.19 -1.53
N GLY A 105 -13.38 -14.79 -0.56
CA GLY A 105 -14.29 -13.64 -0.66
C GLY A 105 -13.50 -12.36 -0.54
N GLY A 106 -13.78 -11.46 -1.48
CA GLY A 106 -13.27 -10.11 -1.63
C GLY A 106 -12.20 -9.62 -0.64
N GLY A 107 -11.03 -9.26 -1.15
CA GLY A 107 -9.98 -8.64 -0.34
C GLY A 107 -9.88 -7.16 -0.68
N GLN A 108 -9.71 -6.34 0.35
CA GLN A 108 -9.10 -5.04 0.20
C GLN A 108 -7.62 -5.14 0.54
N PHE A 109 -6.79 -4.65 -0.36
CA PHE A 109 -5.35 -4.57 -0.16
C PHE A 109 -4.86 -3.18 -0.54
N ALA A 110 -4.05 -2.59 0.31
CA ALA A 110 -3.47 -1.30 0.08
C ALA A 110 -2.09 -1.19 0.72
N TYR A 111 -1.27 -0.29 0.20
CA TYR A 111 -0.01 0.06 0.81
C TYR A 111 0.36 1.51 0.56
N ALA A 112 1.20 2.03 1.45
CA ALA A 112 1.81 3.35 1.34
C ALA A 112 3.31 3.23 1.52
N SER A 113 4.06 4.04 0.78
CA SER A 113 5.51 4.00 0.71
C SER A 113 6.09 5.40 0.64
N LEU A 114 7.08 5.70 1.47
CA LEU A 114 7.85 6.94 1.41
C LEU A 114 9.22 6.67 0.81
N VAL A 115 9.55 7.40 -0.25
CA VAL A 115 10.78 7.26 -1.02
C VAL A 115 11.63 8.50 -0.83
N ASP A 116 12.89 8.35 -0.43
CA ASP A 116 13.86 9.44 -0.39
C ASP A 116 14.38 9.71 -1.80
N LEU A 117 14.00 10.84 -2.38
CA LEU A 117 14.31 11.21 -3.76
C LEU A 117 15.76 11.67 -3.94
N ARG A 118 16.58 11.70 -2.89
CA ARG A 118 18.03 11.93 -3.03
C ARG A 118 18.80 10.62 -3.21
N THR A 119 18.21 9.50 -2.79
CA THR A 119 18.87 8.17 -2.80
C THR A 119 18.09 7.10 -3.56
N GLY A 120 16.82 7.35 -3.89
CA GLY A 120 15.88 6.38 -4.45
C GLY A 120 15.36 5.34 -3.47
N LYS A 121 15.82 5.34 -2.22
CA LYS A 121 15.49 4.31 -1.23
C LYS A 121 14.06 4.44 -0.72
N VAL A 122 13.39 3.32 -0.54
CA VAL A 122 12.15 3.23 0.23
C VAL A 122 12.51 3.29 1.72
N VAL A 123 12.22 4.41 2.36
CA VAL A 123 12.61 4.68 3.77
C VAL A 123 11.50 4.38 4.77
N TRP A 124 10.27 4.24 4.30
CA TRP A 124 9.13 3.83 5.10
C TRP A 124 8.10 3.11 4.23
N PHE A 125 7.43 2.12 4.80
CA PHE A 125 6.40 1.35 4.11
C PHE A 125 5.38 0.82 5.12
N ASN A 126 4.11 0.85 4.75
CA ASN A 126 3.04 0.24 5.53
C ASN A 126 2.04 -0.44 4.59
N ILE A 127 1.42 -1.53 5.05
CA ILE A 127 0.34 -2.19 4.33
C ILE A 127 -0.92 -2.20 5.19
N VAL A 128 -2.04 -2.23 4.50
CA VAL A 128 -3.36 -2.48 5.06
C VAL A 128 -3.98 -3.62 4.26
N GLN A 129 -4.36 -4.69 4.94
CA GLN A 129 -5.05 -5.83 4.35
C GLN A 129 -6.32 -6.10 5.15
N ALA A 130 -7.45 -6.18 4.47
CA ALA A 130 -8.71 -6.61 5.07
C ALA A 130 -9.36 -7.69 4.20
N GLY A 131 -9.64 -8.84 4.80
CA GLY A 131 -10.45 -9.86 4.16
C GLY A 131 -11.93 -9.59 4.40
N SER A 132 -12.76 -9.62 3.36
CA SER A 132 -14.23 -9.58 3.43
C SER A 132 -14.82 -10.74 4.26
N GLN A 133 -14.02 -11.72 4.66
CA GLN A 133 -14.47 -12.95 5.31
C GLN A 133 -14.39 -12.92 6.84
N ILE A 134 -13.84 -11.88 7.47
CA ILE A 134 -13.92 -11.72 8.93
C ILE A 134 -15.12 -10.84 9.25
N ALA A 135 -16.18 -11.44 9.81
CA ALA A 135 -17.32 -10.71 10.33
C ALA A 135 -16.85 -9.65 11.35
N GLY A 136 -17.06 -8.37 11.04
CA GLY A 136 -16.67 -7.24 11.89
C GLY A 136 -15.42 -6.47 11.46
N ILE A 137 -14.59 -7.03 10.55
CA ILE A 137 -13.45 -6.30 9.96
C ILE A 137 -13.83 -5.89 8.54
N LYS A 138 -14.60 -4.81 8.42
CA LYS A 138 -14.83 -4.14 7.14
C LYS A 138 -13.87 -2.97 7.06
N MET A 139 -13.09 -2.91 6.00
CA MET A 139 -12.71 -1.60 5.47
C MET A 139 -13.96 -1.02 4.82
N GLY A 140 -14.19 0.29 4.98
CA GLY A 140 -15.27 0.96 4.28
C GLY A 140 -15.14 0.81 2.75
N ASP A 141 -16.19 1.14 2.02
CA ASP A 141 -16.11 1.24 0.56
C ASP A 141 -15.15 2.37 0.17
N ILE A 142 -13.99 2.04 -0.40
CA ILE A 142 -12.94 3.00 -0.76
C ILE A 142 -13.37 3.96 -1.88
N ARG A 143 -14.50 3.69 -2.56
CA ARG A 143 -15.10 4.61 -3.54
C ARG A 143 -15.90 5.74 -2.87
N THR A 144 -16.18 5.61 -1.58
CA THR A 144 -16.80 6.67 -0.78
C THR A 144 -15.72 7.51 -0.12
N GLU A 145 -15.99 8.80 0.06
CA GLU A 145 -15.08 9.72 0.76
C GLU A 145 -14.72 9.20 2.16
N ALA A 146 -15.72 8.73 2.91
CA ALA A 146 -15.52 8.19 4.26
C ALA A 146 -14.63 6.93 4.27
N GLY A 147 -14.84 6.00 3.33
CA GLY A 147 -14.02 4.79 3.23
C GLY A 147 -12.59 5.08 2.78
N ALA A 148 -12.41 6.00 1.83
CA ALA A 148 -11.09 6.47 1.42
C ALA A 148 -10.33 7.15 2.57
N ALA A 149 -10.99 8.02 3.34
CA ALA A 149 -10.40 8.67 4.52
C ALA A 149 -9.95 7.65 5.57
N GLN A 150 -10.81 6.66 5.89
CA GLN A 150 -10.45 5.58 6.81
C GLN A 150 -9.25 4.76 6.31
N LEU A 151 -9.15 4.52 5.01
CA LEU A 151 -8.02 3.82 4.43
C LEU A 151 -6.72 4.62 4.58
N VAL A 152 -6.75 5.92 4.23
CA VAL A 152 -5.60 6.82 4.36
C VAL A 152 -5.14 6.88 5.82
N ASP A 153 -6.05 7.03 6.76
CA ASP A 153 -5.73 7.04 8.19
C ASP A 153 -5.03 5.75 8.63
N ARG A 154 -5.56 4.58 8.24
CA ARG A 154 -4.95 3.29 8.56
C ARG A 154 -3.60 3.07 7.87
N LEU A 155 -3.41 3.60 6.67
CA LEU A 155 -2.14 3.52 5.97
C LEU A 155 -1.07 4.37 6.65
N LEU A 156 -1.44 5.56 7.12
CA LEU A 156 -0.49 6.55 7.62
C LEU A 156 -0.35 6.57 9.16
N ASP A 157 -1.15 5.80 9.90
CA ASP A 157 -1.16 5.75 11.37
C ASP A 157 0.23 5.53 12.02
N ARG A 158 1.06 4.70 11.39
CA ARG A 158 2.40 4.33 11.85
C ARG A 158 3.49 5.27 11.35
N MET A 159 3.14 6.30 10.59
CA MET A 159 4.10 7.31 10.17
C MET A 159 4.47 8.21 11.35
N LYS A 160 5.71 8.07 11.84
CA LYS A 160 6.20 8.92 12.92
C LYS A 160 6.42 10.35 12.41
N PRO A 161 6.10 11.39 13.21
CA PRO A 161 6.41 12.77 12.87
C PRO A 161 7.91 12.95 12.60
N GLY A 162 8.26 13.88 11.70
CA GLY A 162 9.66 14.20 11.38
C GLY A 162 10.48 14.63 12.59
N LYS A 163 11.82 14.51 12.51
CA LYS A 163 12.74 14.85 13.62
C LYS A 163 12.48 16.24 14.21
N ALA A 164 12.29 17.25 13.36
CA ALA A 164 12.01 18.62 13.77
C ALA A 164 10.70 18.75 14.57
N VAL A 165 9.64 18.09 14.11
CA VAL A 165 8.33 18.08 14.80
C VAL A 165 8.46 17.42 16.16
N ARG A 166 9.14 16.28 16.25
CA ARG A 166 9.37 15.60 17.54
C ARG A 166 10.22 16.42 18.51
N ALA A 167 11.21 17.16 18.01
CA ALA A 167 12.02 18.07 18.82
C ALA A 167 11.16 19.23 19.36
N ALA A 168 10.32 19.83 18.51
CA ALA A 168 9.39 20.88 18.93
C ALA A 168 8.35 20.39 19.95
N GLN A 169 7.86 19.16 19.83
CA GLN A 169 6.93 18.54 20.79
C GLN A 169 7.59 18.30 22.15
N LYS A 170 8.86 17.85 22.17
CA LYS A 170 9.62 17.67 23.41
C LYS A 170 9.88 18.99 24.14
N ASN A 171 10.06 20.09 23.42
CA ASN A 171 10.28 21.41 24.01
C ASN A 171 8.99 22.07 24.53
N LYS A 172 7.83 21.43 24.35
CA LYS A 172 6.52 21.91 24.84
C LYS A 172 5.97 21.08 26.00
N SER A 173 6.67 20.03 26.42
CA SER A 173 6.33 19.16 27.55
C SER A 173 7.27 19.41 28.72
#